data_AF-A0A3B8JZG1-F1
#
_entry.id   AF-A0A3B8JZG1-F1
#
_cell.length_a   1.000
_cell.length_b   1.000
_cell.length_c   1.000
_cell.angle_alpha   90.00
_cell.angle_beta   90.00
_cell.angle_gamma   90.00
#
_symmetry.space_group_name_H-M   'P 1'
#
loop_
_entity.id
_entity.type
_entity.pdbx_description
1 polymer ?
#
loop_
_entity_poly.entity_id
_entity_poly.type
_entity_poly.pdbx_seq_one_letter_code
_entity_poly.pdbx_strand_id
1 'polypeptide(L)'
;MAKNSMLDFDLGSRVFPISTASKEAQKLFDLGLNWCFGFNQEEGLACFKAAAALDPQCAMLHWGIAYAAGPFYNMPWCDFGEIEASECTAFCRGHIDKALALSGSATALEMALI
;
A
#
# COMPACT_ATOMS: atom_id res chain seq x y z
N MET A 1 16.35 19.87 -7.64
CA MET A 1 15.06 19.14 -7.68
C MET A 1 15.41 17.67 -7.57
N ALA A 2 15.06 17.00 -6.46
CA ALA A 2 15.36 15.58 -6.30
C ALA A 2 14.56 14.79 -7.36
N LYS A 3 15.27 14.06 -8.22
CA LYS A 3 14.65 13.03 -9.08
C LYS A 3 13.95 12.05 -8.15
N ASN A 4 12.64 11.85 -8.33
CA ASN A 4 11.88 10.90 -7.54
C ASN A 4 12.28 9.48 -7.98
N SER A 5 13.39 8.96 -7.44
CA SER A 5 14.06 7.73 -7.88
C SER A 5 13.16 6.50 -7.86
N MET A 6 12.08 6.51 -7.07
CA MET A 6 11.07 5.45 -7.03
C MET A 6 10.40 5.19 -8.39
N LEU A 7 10.34 6.18 -9.29
CA LEU A 7 9.68 6.04 -10.60
C LEU A 7 10.62 5.57 -11.72
N ASP A 8 11.93 5.48 -11.46
CA ASP A 8 12.95 5.31 -12.50
C ASP A 8 13.30 3.82 -12.75
N PHE A 9 12.87 2.91 -11.87
CA PHE A 9 13.10 1.47 -12.04
C PHE A 9 11.96 0.81 -12.83
N ASP A 10 12.30 0.02 -13.85
CA ASP A 10 11.32 -0.69 -14.68
C ASP A 10 10.82 -1.95 -13.98
N LEU A 11 9.64 -1.85 -13.35
CA LEU A 11 8.91 -2.95 -12.72
C LEU A 11 7.85 -3.58 -13.64
N GLY A 12 7.85 -3.21 -14.92
CA GLY A 12 6.80 -3.58 -15.87
C GLY A 12 5.56 -2.69 -15.80
N SER A 13 4.54 -3.07 -16.57
CA SER A 13 3.35 -2.26 -16.87
C SER A 13 2.06 -2.79 -16.24
N ARG A 14 2.17 -3.60 -15.18
CA ARG A 14 1.01 -4.10 -14.43
C ARG A 14 0.31 -2.94 -13.73
N VAL A 15 -1.01 -2.91 -13.85
CA VAL A 15 -1.90 -1.88 -13.31
C VAL A 15 -3.02 -2.56 -12.54
N PHE A 16 -3.36 -2.00 -11.38
CA PHE A 16 -4.55 -2.34 -10.60
C PHE A 16 -5.36 -1.05 -10.40
N PRO A 17 -6.38 -0.80 -11.22
CA PRO A 17 -7.17 0.42 -11.12
C PRO A 17 -7.85 0.54 -9.76
N ILE A 18 -7.70 1.70 -9.12
CA ILE A 18 -8.36 2.05 -7.87
C ILE A 18 -9.16 3.34 -8.03
N SER A 19 -10.06 3.63 -7.08
CA SER A 19 -10.99 4.76 -7.10
C SER A 19 -10.35 6.12 -6.79
N THR A 20 -9.04 6.28 -7.02
CA THR A 20 -8.34 7.57 -6.88
C THR A 20 -8.64 8.48 -8.07
N ALA A 21 -8.77 9.79 -7.80
CA ALA A 21 -8.83 10.80 -8.86
C ALA A 21 -7.44 11.27 -9.32
N SER A 22 -6.38 10.93 -8.58
CA SER A 22 -5.01 11.34 -8.89
C SER A 22 -4.31 10.29 -9.76
N LYS A 23 -3.92 10.70 -10.97
CA LYS A 23 -3.15 9.84 -11.88
C LYS A 23 -1.79 9.46 -11.28
N GLU A 24 -1.17 10.39 -10.55
CA GLU A 24 0.09 10.17 -9.85
C GLU A 24 -0.07 9.19 -8.69
N ALA A 25 -1.15 9.29 -7.90
CA ALA A 25 -1.45 8.32 -6.86
C ALA A 25 -1.71 6.91 -7.42
N GLN A 26 -2.46 6.81 -8.53
CA GLN A 26 -2.66 5.54 -9.25
C GLN A 26 -1.32 4.94 -9.67
N LYS A 27 -0.44 5.72 -10.31
CA LYS A 27 0.88 5.25 -10.74
C LYS A 27 1.72 4.74 -9.58
N LEU A 28 1.71 5.44 -8.45
CA LEU A 28 2.44 5.02 -7.25
C LEU A 28 1.82 3.77 -6.62
N PHE A 29 0.50 3.62 -6.63
CA PHE A 29 -0.16 2.39 -6.17
C PHE A 29 0.22 1.19 -7.02
N ASP A 30 0.22 1.34 -8.35
CA ASP A 30 0.64 0.28 -9.28
C ASP A 30 2.10 -0.13 -9.04
N LEU A 31 3.01 0.84 -8.86
CA LEU A 31 4.40 0.58 -8.52
C LEU A 31 4.55 -0.10 -7.16
N GLY A 32 3.74 0.30 -6.17
CA GLY A 32 3.72 -0.32 -4.85
C GLY A 32 3.41 -1.81 -4.94
N LEU A 33 2.35 -2.18 -5.67
CA LEU A 33 2.02 -3.58 -5.91
C LEU A 33 3.12 -4.33 -6.67
N ASN A 34 3.71 -3.70 -7.69
CA ASN A 34 4.77 -4.35 -8.47
C ASN A 34 6.04 -4.58 -7.65
N TRP A 35 6.40 -3.66 -6.73
CA TRP A 35 7.46 -3.89 -5.75
C TRP A 35 7.15 -5.04 -4.81
N CYS A 36 5.93 -5.09 -4.28
CA CYS A 36 5.49 -6.20 -3.42
C CYS A 36 5.53 -7.56 -4.16
N PHE A 37 5.13 -7.59 -5.43
CA PHE A 37 5.22 -8.79 -6.27
C PHE A 37 6.67 -9.16 -6.61
N GLY A 38 7.58 -8.19 -6.62
CA GLY A 38 9.02 -8.36 -6.67
C GLY A 38 9.67 -8.67 -5.32
N PHE A 39 8.88 -8.93 -4.27
CA PHE A 39 9.32 -9.23 -2.90
C PHE A 39 10.07 -8.09 -2.18
N ASN A 40 9.87 -6.84 -2.60
CA ASN A 40 10.39 -5.66 -1.90
C ASN A 40 9.25 -4.88 -1.22
N GLN A 41 8.95 -5.23 0.03
CA GLN A 41 7.86 -4.59 0.76
C GLN A 41 8.17 -3.19 1.25
N GLU A 42 9.44 -2.87 1.50
CA GLU A 42 9.84 -1.53 1.96
C GLU A 42 9.61 -0.48 0.88
N GLU A 43 10.01 -0.76 -0.37
CA GLU A 43 9.74 0.11 -1.50
C GLU A 43 8.25 0.15 -1.86
N GLY A 44 7.55 -0.99 -1.71
CA GLY A 44 6.09 -1.04 -1.83
C GLY A 44 5.40 -0.08 -0.85
N LEU A 45 5.77 -0.17 0.42
CA LEU A 45 5.27 0.69 1.49
C LEU A 45 5.59 2.17 1.25
N ALA A 46 6.79 2.49 0.76
CA ALA A 46 7.16 3.85 0.38
C ALA A 46 6.26 4.40 -0.73
N CYS A 47 5.97 3.58 -1.75
CA CYS A 47 5.05 3.93 -2.83
C CYS A 47 3.63 4.20 -2.33
N PHE A 48 3.08 3.32 -1.50
CA PHE A 48 1.73 3.51 -0.97
C PHE A 48 1.62 4.73 -0.04
N LYS A 49 2.63 5.00 0.79
CA LYS A 49 2.69 6.22 1.62
C LYS A 49 2.75 7.49 0.77
N ALA A 50 3.55 7.50 -0.29
CA ALA A 50 3.62 8.62 -1.23
C ALA A 50 2.30 8.81 -1.97
N ALA A 51 1.65 7.73 -2.40
CA ALA A 51 0.33 7.78 -3.04
C ALA A 51 -0.73 8.35 -2.08
N ALA A 52 -0.78 7.86 -0.84
CA ALA A 52 -1.73 8.32 0.17
C ALA A 52 -1.53 9.80 0.55
N ALA A 53 -0.32 10.36 0.40
CA ALA A 53 -0.08 11.78 0.57
C ALA A 53 -0.69 12.63 -0.56
N LEU A 54 -0.87 12.05 -1.76
CA LEU A 54 -1.48 12.72 -2.91
C LEU A 54 -3.01 12.60 -2.90
N ASP A 55 -3.55 11.47 -2.44
CA ASP A 55 -5.00 11.26 -2.33
C ASP A 55 -5.36 10.57 -1.00
N PRO A 56 -5.38 11.31 0.13
CA PRO A 56 -5.65 10.74 1.45
C PRO A 56 -7.09 10.27 1.65
N GLN A 57 -7.97 10.43 0.65
CA GLN A 57 -9.36 9.97 0.70
C GLN A 57 -9.57 8.66 -0.07
N CYS A 58 -8.57 8.17 -0.80
CA CYS A 58 -8.67 6.89 -1.49
C CYS A 58 -8.43 5.72 -0.52
N ALA A 59 -9.48 4.93 -0.29
CA ALA A 59 -9.46 3.79 0.64
C ALA A 59 -8.34 2.77 0.33
N MET A 60 -8.15 2.45 -0.96
CA MET A 60 -7.16 1.46 -1.39
C MET A 60 -5.72 1.86 -1.10
N LEU A 61 -5.41 3.16 -1.00
CA LEU A 61 -4.05 3.60 -0.68
C LEU A 61 -3.70 3.27 0.77
N HIS A 62 -4.67 3.30 1.68
CA HIS A 62 -4.48 2.84 3.06
C HIS A 62 -4.45 1.31 3.16
N TRP A 63 -5.27 0.62 2.37
CA TRP A 63 -5.15 -0.84 2.23
C TRP A 63 -3.74 -1.25 1.76
N GLY A 64 -3.19 -0.58 0.76
CA GLY A 64 -1.84 -0.85 0.24
C GLY A 64 -0.76 -0.67 1.31
N ILE A 65 -0.87 0.37 2.14
CA ILE A 65 0.05 0.58 3.27
C ILE A 65 0.00 -0.60 4.25
N ALA A 66 -1.20 -1.08 4.61
CA ALA A 66 -1.34 -2.23 5.50
C ALA A 66 -0.84 -3.53 4.86
N TYR A 67 -1.13 -3.73 3.56
CA TYR A 67 -0.69 -4.87 2.77
C TYR A 67 0.84 -5.01 2.74
N ALA A 68 1.56 -3.90 2.53
CA ALA A 68 3.03 -3.91 2.47
C ALA A 68 3.69 -3.96 3.86
N ALA A 69 3.07 -3.38 4.89
CA ALA A 69 3.67 -3.31 6.23
C ALA A 69 3.47 -4.60 7.06
N GLY A 70 2.48 -5.41 6.71
CA GLY A 70 2.18 -6.67 7.40
C GLY A 70 3.21 -7.78 7.13
N PRO A 71 3.06 -8.93 7.80
CA PRO A 71 3.87 -10.11 7.54
C PRO A 71 3.67 -10.60 6.09
N PHE A 72 4.72 -11.14 5.49
CA PHE A 72 4.72 -11.66 4.12
C PHE A 72 5.60 -12.92 4.04
N TYR A 73 5.70 -13.52 2.86
CA TYR A 73 6.33 -14.84 2.70
C TYR A 73 7.76 -14.95 3.26
N ASN A 74 8.58 -13.90 3.13
CA ASN A 74 9.97 -13.88 3.64
C ASN A 74 10.10 -13.32 5.06
N MET A 75 9.02 -12.80 5.64
CA MET A 75 8.98 -12.30 7.02
C MET A 75 7.62 -12.70 7.63
N PRO A 76 7.42 -13.99 7.88
CA PRO A 76 6.19 -14.51 8.46
C PRO A 76 6.02 -14.04 9.91
N TRP A 77 4.80 -14.16 10.42
CA TRP A 77 4.44 -13.68 11.75
C TRP A 77 5.26 -14.32 12.89
N CYS A 78 5.73 -15.56 12.70
CA CYS A 78 6.58 -16.26 13.68
C CYS A 78 7.99 -15.68 13.83
N ASP A 79 8.42 -14.86 12.86
CA ASP A 79 9.76 -14.26 12.86
C ASP A 79 9.79 -12.92 13.60
N PHE A 80 8.63 -12.37 13.97
CA PHE A 80 8.51 -11.13 14.72
C PHE A 80 8.74 -11.37 16.22
N GLY A 81 9.46 -10.45 16.87
CA GLY A 81 9.39 -10.31 18.32
C GLY A 81 8.01 -9.80 18.78
N GLU A 82 7.69 -9.98 20.07
CA GLU A 82 6.38 -9.57 20.62
C GLU A 82 6.09 -8.08 20.42
N ILE A 83 7.10 -7.22 20.63
CA ILE A 83 6.98 -5.78 20.42
C ILE A 83 6.74 -5.46 18.95
N GLU A 84 7.54 -6.03 18.05
CA GLU A 84 7.43 -5.81 16.60
C GLU A 84 6.06 -6.27 16.09
N ALA A 85 5.58 -7.42 16.54
CA ALA A 85 4.27 -7.94 16.17
C ALA A 85 3.14 -7.02 16.64
N SER A 86 3.23 -6.50 17.88
CA SER A 86 2.25 -5.57 18.44
C SER A 86 2.22 -4.24 17.67
N GLU A 87 3.38 -3.64 17.42
CA GLU A 87 3.50 -2.37 16.69
C GLU A 87 3.07 -2.50 15.22
N CYS A 88 3.52 -3.55 14.53
CA CYS A 88 3.11 -3.85 13.16
C CYS A 88 1.60 -4.04 13.06
N THR A 89 1.01 -4.82 13.98
CA THR A 89 -0.43 -5.07 14.01
C THR A 89 -1.20 -3.77 14.25
N ALA A 90 -0.78 -2.95 15.21
CA ALA A 90 -1.42 -1.66 15.48
C ALA A 90 -1.33 -0.70 14.28
N PHE A 91 -0.17 -0.64 13.63
CA PHE A 91 0.04 0.18 12.44
C PHE A 91 -0.87 -0.25 11.27
N CYS A 92 -0.87 -1.54 10.93
CA CYS A 92 -1.69 -2.08 9.86
C CYS A 92 -3.18 -1.90 10.16
N ARG A 93 -3.61 -2.19 11.41
CA ARG A 93 -5.00 -2.04 11.81
C ARG A 93 -5.49 -0.60 11.69
N GLY A 94 -4.68 0.38 12.12
CA GLY A 94 -5.04 1.80 11.97
C GLY A 94 -5.21 2.23 10.52
N HIS A 95 -4.50 1.62 9.58
CA HIS A 95 -4.68 1.86 8.14
C HIS A 95 -5.90 1.15 7.56
N ILE A 96 -6.19 -0.08 7.99
CA ILE A 96 -7.43 -0.78 7.60
C ILE A 96 -8.67 -0.04 8.12
N ASP A 97 -8.65 0.45 9.37
CA ASP A 97 -9.77 1.23 9.90
C ASP A 97 -10.02 2.52 9.09
N LYS A 98 -8.96 3.18 8.61
CA LYS A 98 -9.09 4.32 7.67
C LYS A 98 -9.64 3.89 6.32
N ALA A 99 -9.17 2.77 5.76
CA ALA A 99 -9.66 2.25 4.49
C ALA A 99 -11.16 1.92 4.57
N LEU A 100 -11.60 1.26 5.65
CA LEU A 100 -13.01 0.99 5.94
C LEU A 100 -13.83 2.28 6.02
N ALA A 101 -13.35 3.30 6.75
CA ALA A 101 -14.04 4.58 6.87
C ALA A 101 -14.19 5.33 5.52
N LEU A 102 -13.26 5.14 4.59
CA LEU A 102 -13.25 5.79 3.27
C LEU A 102 -13.88 4.92 2.16
N SER A 103 -14.27 3.68 2.46
CA SER A 103 -14.76 2.71 1.48
C SER A 103 -16.10 3.06 0.81
N GLY A 104 -16.81 4.09 1.29
CA GLY A 104 -18.14 4.45 0.79
C GLY A 104 -18.18 4.88 -0.69
N SER A 105 -17.05 5.30 -1.26
CA SER A 105 -16.90 5.61 -2.70
C SER A 105 -16.10 4.55 -3.47
N ALA A 106 -15.74 3.44 -2.82
CA ALA A 106 -14.94 2.39 -3.42
C ALA A 106 -15.82 1.44 -4.26
N THR A 107 -15.21 0.78 -5.25
CA THR A 107 -15.87 -0.27 -6.03
C THR A 107 -16.14 -1.50 -5.18
N ALA A 108 -17.02 -2.39 -5.66
CA ALA A 108 -17.29 -3.66 -4.98
C ALA A 108 -16.03 -4.53 -4.80
N LEU A 109 -15.08 -4.49 -5.76
CA LEU A 109 -13.82 -5.22 -5.64
C LEU A 109 -12.93 -4.64 -4.54
N GLU A 110 -12.81 -3.31 -4.49
CA GLU A 110 -12.01 -2.64 -3.46
C GLU A 110 -12.58 -2.90 -2.06
N MET A 111 -13.90 -2.81 -1.90
CA MET A 111 -14.56 -3.15 -0.63
C MET A 111 -14.39 -4.61 -0.23
N ALA A 112 -14.21 -5.53 -1.17
CA ALA A 112 -13.96 -6.94 -0.87
C ALA A 112 -12.50 -7.23 -0.47
N LEU A 113 -11.57 -6.31 -0.77
CA LEU A 113 -10.16 -6.43 -0.41
C LEU A 113 -9.83 -5.76 0.94
N ILE A 114 -10.58 -4.72 1.31
CA ILE A 114 -10.47 -3.99 2.57
C ILE A 114 -11.09 -4.80 3.71
#